data_AF-A0AAR5Q3W6-F1
#
_entry.id   AF-A0AAR5Q3W6-F1
#
_cell.length_a   1.000
_cell.length_b   1.000
_cell.length_c   1.000
_cell.angle_alpha   90.00
_cell.angle_beta   90.00
_cell.angle_gamma   90.00
#
_symmetry.space_group_name_H-M   'P 1'
#
loop_
_entity.id
_entity.type
_entity.pdbx_description
1 polymer ?
#
loop_
_entity_poly.entity_id
_entity_poly.type
_entity_poly.pdbx_seq_one_letter_code
_entity_poly.pdbx_strand_id
1 'polypeptide(L)'
;MNRNTKFLRTLILLVLLVTLMYIAFPLHDVPSKQQVPHVPGKSPLSDSVQVRNISAANVSFTYTYRDLEFNLCKEAKKWTSNSDQEKKKSEVQCPRKAISSVVFIKGRTGNQMWEYASVWAVARRTGLEPYVPRCIRNRLKEIFDMLTVPGFEDIAHCPVEFKTFVNSIEEWTSTNQSIILPRYTLQPELVLTWVQDIRQEFHFNKEIRNKAQRVLLDLSRKLPRKEYTFVGVHVRRTDYQGYLDRKYGEKLVTKAFFINAMNYFNSKYSNCLFIYVSDDPGWCSKQFGRMKNVFVASNENSPAEDMAILSYCNHTIYDYGTFGEWGALLAGGETIYLNMTQNMRKGTGKFMNWIPMK
;
A
#
# COMPACT_ATOMS: atom_id res chain seq x y z
N MET A 1 -41.13 -24.30 -28.25
CA MET A 1 -41.13 -22.92 -27.71
C MET A 1 -41.76 -22.98 -26.32
N ASN A 2 -41.21 -22.53 -25.18
CA ASN A 2 -40.45 -21.30 -24.97
C ASN A 2 -39.84 -21.28 -23.53
N ARG A 3 -38.97 -22.24 -23.17
CA ARG A 3 -38.20 -22.16 -21.90
C ARG A 3 -37.09 -21.09 -21.96
N ASN A 4 -36.48 -20.90 -23.13
CA ASN A 4 -35.43 -19.89 -23.34
C ASN A 4 -35.95 -18.45 -23.29
N THR A 5 -37.21 -18.17 -23.68
CA THR A 5 -37.76 -16.81 -23.60
C THR A 5 -38.19 -16.41 -22.20
N LYS A 6 -38.55 -17.36 -21.32
CA LYS A 6 -38.77 -17.05 -19.89
C LYS A 6 -37.44 -16.65 -19.23
N PHE A 7 -36.36 -17.38 -19.48
CA PHE A 7 -35.05 -17.05 -18.93
C PHE A 7 -34.51 -15.71 -19.45
N LEU A 8 -34.65 -15.46 -20.76
CA LEU A 8 -34.22 -14.21 -21.38
C LEU A 8 -35.04 -13.01 -20.88
N ARG A 9 -36.35 -13.17 -20.65
CA ARG A 9 -37.20 -12.12 -20.06
C ARG A 9 -36.81 -11.83 -18.61
N THR A 10 -36.50 -12.84 -17.80
CA THR A 10 -36.04 -12.63 -16.42
C THR A 10 -34.68 -11.94 -16.36
N LEU A 11 -33.76 -12.30 -17.26
CA LEU A 11 -32.43 -11.67 -17.34
C LEU A 11 -32.51 -10.21 -17.80
N ILE A 12 -33.36 -9.90 -18.79
CA ILE A 12 -33.60 -8.53 -19.25
C ILE A 12 -34.28 -7.69 -18.17
N LEU A 13 -35.22 -8.25 -17.40
CA LEU A 13 -35.83 -7.56 -16.26
C LEU A 13 -34.82 -7.24 -15.17
N LEU A 14 -33.91 -8.17 -14.86
CA LEU A 14 -32.86 -7.96 -13.86
C LEU A 14 -31.85 -6.89 -14.30
N VAL A 15 -31.44 -6.90 -15.57
CA VAL A 15 -30.52 -5.89 -16.12
C VAL A 15 -31.19 -4.51 -16.11
N LEU A 16 -32.46 -4.41 -16.51
CA LEU A 16 -33.23 -3.15 -16.48
C LEU A 16 -33.40 -2.60 -15.05
N LEU A 17 -33.69 -3.47 -14.07
CA LEU A 17 -33.81 -3.09 -12.65
C LEU A 17 -32.47 -2.59 -12.08
N VAL A 18 -31.36 -3.23 -12.44
CA VAL A 18 -30.02 -2.77 -12.02
C VAL A 18 -29.66 -1.43 -12.66
N THR A 19 -29.97 -1.21 -13.94
CA THR A 19 -29.75 0.11 -14.57
C THR A 19 -30.68 1.21 -14.03
N LEU A 20 -31.92 0.89 -13.66
CA LEU A 20 -32.84 1.89 -13.08
C LEU A 20 -32.46 2.26 -11.63
N MET A 21 -31.86 1.36 -10.86
CA MET A 21 -31.30 1.68 -9.54
C MET A 21 -30.11 2.65 -9.60
N TYR A 22 -29.37 2.70 -10.72
CA TYR A 22 -28.26 3.65 -10.90
C TYR A 22 -28.72 5.04 -11.38
N ILE A 23 -29.95 5.19 -11.87
CA ILE A 23 -30.48 6.45 -12.41
C ILE A 23 -31.30 7.22 -11.36
N ALA A 24 -31.67 6.60 -10.24
CA ALA A 24 -32.48 7.20 -9.18
C ALA A 24 -31.70 7.39 -7.88
N PHE A 25 -30.67 8.26 -7.89
CA PHE A 25 -30.18 8.91 -6.68
C PHE A 25 -30.34 10.43 -6.85
N PRO A 26 -31.14 11.10 -6.00
CA PRO A 26 -31.26 12.55 -6.05
C PRO A 26 -29.92 13.19 -5.65
N LEU A 27 -29.49 14.18 -6.43
CA LEU A 27 -28.43 15.11 -6.11
C LEU A 27 -28.77 15.76 -4.75
N HIS A 28 -28.12 15.33 -3.68
CA HIS A 28 -28.18 16.00 -2.40
C HIS A 28 -27.09 17.07 -2.33
N ASP A 29 -27.54 18.28 -1.98
CA ASP A 29 -26.78 19.51 -1.81
C ASP A 29 -25.50 19.35 -0.99
N VAL A 30 -24.42 19.92 -1.52
CA VAL A 30 -23.13 20.11 -0.85
C VAL A 30 -23.31 21.16 0.25
N PRO A 31 -23.09 20.84 1.55
CA PRO A 31 -23.13 21.86 2.59
C PRO A 31 -21.91 22.78 2.49
N SER A 32 -22.19 24.07 2.47
CA SER A 32 -21.24 25.18 2.53
C SER A 32 -20.37 25.14 3.79
N LYS A 33 -19.06 25.38 3.59
CA LYS A 33 -18.06 25.92 4.52
C LYS A 33 -18.39 25.89 6.02
N GLN A 34 -17.73 24.99 6.76
CA GLN A 34 -17.45 25.20 8.18
C GLN A 34 -15.96 25.49 8.38
N GLN A 35 -15.68 26.68 8.92
CA GLN A 35 -14.37 27.09 9.41
C GLN A 35 -13.97 26.20 10.59
N VAL A 36 -12.76 25.63 10.54
CA VAL A 36 -12.14 24.91 11.65
C VAL A 36 -11.08 25.82 12.31
N PRO A 37 -10.94 25.83 13.65
CA PRO A 37 -10.21 26.88 14.36
C PRO A 37 -8.69 26.79 14.20
N HIS A 38 -8.07 27.96 14.15
CA HIS A 38 -6.64 28.18 14.19
C HIS A 38 -6.07 27.75 15.55
N VAL A 39 -5.09 26.84 15.57
CA VAL A 39 -4.22 26.59 16.74
C VAL A 39 -2.76 26.67 16.29
N PRO A 40 -1.93 27.56 16.87
CA PRO A 40 -0.54 27.76 16.43
C PRO A 40 0.40 26.78 17.14
N GLY A 41 1.35 26.19 16.41
CA GLY A 41 2.34 25.31 17.04
C GLY A 41 3.30 24.57 16.11
N LYS A 42 4.28 25.31 15.58
CA LYS A 42 5.67 24.91 15.26
C LYS A 42 5.89 23.56 14.53
N SER A 43 6.11 23.64 13.22
CA SER A 43 6.80 22.61 12.44
C SER A 43 8.33 22.76 12.56
N PRO A 44 9.09 21.75 12.99
CA PRO A 44 10.49 21.63 12.63
C PRO A 44 10.64 20.72 11.40
N LEU A 45 11.59 21.05 10.52
CA LEU A 45 12.03 20.31 9.32
C LEU A 45 11.41 20.75 7.99
N SER A 46 11.59 22.03 7.68
CA SER A 46 11.73 22.51 6.30
C SER A 46 13.17 22.29 5.82
N ASP A 47 13.55 21.06 5.49
CA ASP A 47 14.73 20.86 4.64
C ASP A 47 14.27 21.05 3.19
N SER A 48 14.11 22.31 2.83
CA SER A 48 14.02 22.75 1.45
C SER A 48 15.24 22.21 0.70
N VAL A 49 15.00 21.67 -0.49
CA VAL A 49 16.07 21.45 -1.47
C VAL A 49 16.62 22.83 -1.80
N GLN A 50 17.64 23.29 -1.07
CA GLN A 50 18.35 24.51 -1.41
C GLN A 50 19.17 24.25 -2.68
N VAL A 51 18.60 24.67 -3.81
CA VAL A 51 19.34 24.88 -5.04
C VAL A 51 20.29 26.04 -4.77
N ARG A 52 21.60 25.77 -4.71
CA ARG A 52 22.61 26.81 -4.57
C ARG A 52 22.56 27.72 -5.80
N ASN A 53 22.47 29.03 -5.58
CA ASN A 53 22.69 30.05 -6.61
C ASN A 53 24.13 29.94 -7.11
N ILE A 54 24.31 29.46 -8.34
CA ILE A 54 25.58 29.49 -9.06
C ILE A 54 25.52 30.69 -10.01
N SER A 55 26.53 31.56 -9.89
CA SER A 55 26.71 32.78 -10.67
C SER A 55 26.84 32.50 -12.16
N ALA A 56 26.37 33.46 -12.95
CA ALA A 56 26.27 33.42 -14.40
C ALA A 56 27.61 33.07 -15.10
N ALA A 57 27.67 31.84 -15.60
CA ALA A 57 28.42 31.48 -16.79
C ALA A 57 27.47 30.62 -17.64
N ASN A 58 27.28 31.00 -18.91
CA ASN A 58 26.38 30.36 -19.87
C ASN A 58 26.79 28.91 -20.16
N VAL A 59 26.43 28.01 -19.25
CA VAL A 59 26.35 26.57 -19.51
C VAL A 59 24.92 26.17 -19.18
N SER A 60 24.11 25.99 -20.21
CA SER A 60 22.78 25.39 -20.09
C SER A 60 22.97 23.92 -19.69
N PHE A 61 23.16 23.66 -18.40
CA PHE A 61 23.10 22.28 -17.88
C PHE A 61 21.65 21.81 -17.99
N THR A 62 21.36 21.01 -19.01
CA THR A 62 20.10 20.28 -19.12
C THR A 62 20.15 19.13 -18.11
N TYR A 63 19.43 19.27 -17.01
CA TYR A 63 19.23 18.17 -16.07
C TYR A 63 18.44 17.05 -16.74
N THR A 64 18.66 15.82 -16.28
CA THR A 64 17.96 14.62 -16.75
C THR A 64 17.13 13.99 -15.65
N TYR A 65 16.23 13.08 -15.99
CA TYR A 65 15.52 12.29 -14.98
C TYR A 65 16.45 11.39 -14.15
N ARG A 66 17.64 11.04 -14.66
CA ARG A 66 18.69 10.41 -13.85
C ARG A 66 19.14 11.32 -12.70
N ASP A 67 19.32 12.62 -12.97
CA ASP A 67 19.69 13.62 -11.96
C ASP A 67 18.57 13.85 -10.94
N LEU A 68 17.31 13.88 -11.40
CA LEU A 68 16.15 13.94 -10.50
C LEU A 68 16.14 12.74 -9.56
N GLU A 69 16.25 11.53 -10.10
CA GLU A 69 16.19 10.30 -9.33
C GLU A 69 17.28 10.24 -8.25
N PHE A 70 18.50 10.71 -8.53
CA PHE A 70 19.55 10.81 -7.52
C PHE A 70 19.14 11.63 -6.30
N ASN A 71 18.29 12.65 -6.48
CA ASN A 71 17.75 13.46 -5.38
C ASN A 71 16.59 12.77 -4.67
N LEU A 72 15.71 12.09 -5.41
CA LEU A 72 14.55 11.38 -4.86
C LEU A 72 14.97 10.12 -4.08
N CYS A 73 16.05 9.48 -4.50
CA CYS A 73 16.59 8.27 -3.90
C CYS A 73 18.09 8.35 -3.65
N LYS A 74 18.48 9.17 -2.65
CA LYS A 74 19.89 9.39 -2.27
C LYS A 74 20.69 8.12 -1.92
N GLU A 75 20.04 7.01 -1.61
CA GLU A 75 20.71 5.71 -1.37
C GLU A 75 21.13 4.99 -2.66
N ALA A 76 20.69 5.47 -3.83
CA ALA A 76 21.10 4.97 -5.14
C ALA A 76 22.59 5.19 -5.45
N LYS A 77 23.34 5.96 -4.63
CA LYS A 77 24.80 6.13 -4.76
C LYS A 77 25.58 4.82 -4.67
N LYS A 78 24.99 3.72 -4.20
CA LYS A 78 25.60 2.37 -4.21
C LYS A 78 25.47 1.64 -5.56
N TRP A 79 24.63 2.12 -6.47
CA TRP A 79 24.33 1.47 -7.76
C TRP A 79 25.17 2.00 -8.92
N THR A 80 26.12 2.91 -8.65
CA THR A 80 27.09 3.36 -9.65
C THR A 80 28.24 2.35 -9.76
N SER A 81 28.01 1.28 -10.51
CA SER A 81 28.98 0.62 -11.40
C SER A 81 28.43 -0.75 -11.83
N ASN A 82 28.27 -0.94 -13.13
CA ASN A 82 28.14 -2.23 -13.84
C ASN A 82 26.75 -2.85 -14.09
N SER A 83 25.62 -2.30 -13.62
CA SER A 83 24.28 -2.80 -14.03
C SER A 83 23.59 -1.98 -15.12
N ASP A 84 24.20 -0.88 -15.58
CA ASP A 84 23.80 -0.14 -16.78
C ASP A 84 24.23 -0.91 -18.06
N GLN A 85 24.02 -2.24 -18.12
CA GLN A 85 23.88 -2.89 -19.42
C GLN A 85 22.57 -2.40 -20.01
N GLU A 86 22.72 -1.34 -20.80
CA GLU A 86 21.72 -0.71 -21.65
C GLU A 86 20.73 -1.75 -22.18
N LYS A 87 19.52 -1.80 -21.60
CA LYS A 87 18.36 -2.14 -22.43
C LYS A 87 18.45 -1.19 -23.62
N LYS A 88 18.56 -1.76 -24.83
CA LYS A 88 18.74 -1.05 -26.10
C LYS A 88 18.07 0.32 -26.06
N LYS A 89 18.89 1.36 -26.21
CA LYS A 89 18.63 2.80 -26.19
C LYS A 89 17.53 3.30 -27.17
N SER A 90 16.72 2.44 -27.78
CA SER A 90 16.03 2.76 -29.04
C SER A 90 14.50 2.69 -29.05
N GLU A 91 13.80 2.51 -27.93
CA GLU A 91 12.32 2.38 -27.99
C GLU A 91 11.51 3.13 -26.93
N VAL A 92 12.10 3.61 -25.84
CA VAL A 92 11.32 4.31 -24.80
C VAL A 92 11.30 5.81 -25.07
N GLN A 93 10.12 6.31 -25.43
CA GLN A 93 9.89 7.74 -25.67
C GLN A 93 9.87 8.52 -24.35
N CYS A 94 10.48 9.72 -24.35
CA CYS A 94 10.40 10.63 -23.21
C CYS A 94 8.94 11.00 -22.87
N PRO A 95 8.65 11.33 -21.60
CA PRO A 95 7.30 11.70 -21.18
C PRO A 95 6.74 12.83 -22.05
N ARG A 96 5.50 12.66 -22.50
CA ARG A 96 4.81 13.68 -23.32
C ARG A 96 4.07 14.69 -22.45
N LYS A 97 3.78 14.32 -21.20
CA LYS A 97 3.14 15.13 -20.17
C LYS A 97 4.06 15.29 -18.96
N ALA A 98 3.71 16.24 -18.10
CA ALA A 98 4.32 16.31 -16.79
C ALA A 98 4.05 15.04 -15.98
N ILE A 99 4.91 14.77 -14.99
CA ILE A 99 4.92 13.50 -14.28
C ILE A 99 4.40 13.63 -12.85
N SER A 100 4.03 12.50 -12.26
CA SER A 100 3.89 12.37 -10.81
C SER A 100 4.89 11.37 -10.25
N SER A 101 5.54 11.70 -9.13
CA SER A 101 6.48 10.83 -8.44
C SER A 101 6.53 11.11 -6.93
N VAL A 102 7.47 10.49 -6.22
CA VAL A 102 7.60 10.53 -4.75
C VAL A 102 9.06 10.52 -4.31
N VAL A 103 9.35 11.19 -3.19
CA VAL A 103 10.65 11.13 -2.51
C VAL A 103 10.70 9.91 -1.59
N PHE A 104 11.70 9.05 -1.75
CA PHE A 104 11.83 7.82 -0.97
C PHE A 104 11.99 8.08 0.54
N ILE A 105 11.19 7.36 1.33
CA ILE A 105 10.96 7.50 2.77
C ILE A 105 11.98 6.69 3.63
N LYS A 106 12.88 5.92 3.01
CA LYS A 106 13.78 4.98 3.71
C LYS A 106 13.03 3.91 4.53
N GLY A 107 11.90 3.45 4.00
CA GLY A 107 11.07 2.42 4.63
C GLY A 107 11.24 1.03 4.00
N ARG A 108 10.79 -0.01 4.74
CA ARG A 108 10.65 -1.39 4.24
C ARG A 108 9.48 -1.53 3.25
N THR A 109 9.30 -2.74 2.68
CA THR A 109 8.34 -3.09 1.62
C THR A 109 6.95 -2.42 1.76
N GLY A 110 6.30 -2.49 2.92
CA GLY A 110 4.97 -1.88 3.09
C GLY A 110 4.94 -0.34 2.90
N ASN A 111 6.02 0.36 3.22
CA ASN A 111 6.11 1.80 2.93
C ASN A 111 6.31 2.05 1.44
N GLN A 112 7.12 1.22 0.79
CA GLN A 112 7.39 1.31 -0.65
C GLN A 112 6.15 1.02 -1.48
N MET A 113 5.30 0.07 -1.04
CA MET A 113 4.00 -0.17 -1.64
C MET A 113 3.09 1.06 -1.52
N TRP A 114 3.10 1.77 -0.38
CA TRP A 114 2.35 3.01 -0.23
C TRP A 114 2.89 4.15 -1.10
N GLU A 115 4.22 4.28 -1.23
CA GLU A 115 4.86 5.24 -2.12
C GLU A 115 4.45 4.98 -3.58
N TYR A 116 4.52 3.73 -4.02
CA TYR A 116 4.07 3.29 -5.34
C TYR A 116 2.58 3.58 -5.56
N ALA A 117 1.73 3.14 -4.63
CA ALA A 117 0.28 3.31 -4.75
C ALA A 117 -0.12 4.79 -4.76
N SER A 118 0.57 5.63 -3.98
CA SER A 118 0.32 7.08 -3.99
C SER A 118 0.65 7.68 -5.36
N VAL A 119 1.78 7.32 -5.96
CA VAL A 119 2.14 7.77 -7.33
C VAL A 119 1.10 7.29 -8.35
N TRP A 120 0.69 6.03 -8.28
CA TRP A 120 -0.35 5.46 -9.15
C TRP A 120 -1.66 6.26 -9.04
N ALA A 121 -2.10 6.52 -7.81
CA ALA A 121 -3.36 7.21 -7.53
C ALA A 121 -3.33 8.69 -7.94
N VAL A 122 -2.21 9.39 -7.70
CA VAL A 122 -2.03 10.77 -8.16
C VAL A 122 -2.09 10.86 -9.67
N ALA A 123 -1.40 9.98 -10.39
CA ALA A 123 -1.46 9.94 -11.85
C ALA A 123 -2.88 9.67 -12.35
N ARG A 124 -3.59 8.71 -11.75
CA ARG A 124 -4.98 8.42 -12.07
C ARG A 124 -5.91 9.63 -11.87
N ARG A 125 -5.68 10.42 -10.80
CA ARG A 125 -6.49 11.61 -10.46
C ARG A 125 -6.25 12.80 -11.39
N THR A 126 -5.01 12.96 -11.86
CA THR A 126 -4.51 14.19 -12.51
C THR A 126 -4.26 14.04 -14.00
N GLY A 127 -4.11 12.81 -14.50
CA GLY A 127 -3.73 12.52 -15.88
C GLY A 127 -2.24 12.72 -16.19
N LEU A 128 -1.42 12.97 -15.17
CA LEU A 128 0.04 13.00 -15.25
C LEU A 128 0.62 11.60 -15.50
N GLU A 129 1.82 11.54 -16.06
CA GLU A 129 2.51 10.25 -16.28
C GLU A 129 3.21 9.79 -14.99
N PRO A 130 2.92 8.57 -14.47
CA PRO A 130 3.50 8.12 -13.21
C PRO A 130 4.91 7.55 -13.42
N TYR A 131 5.85 7.92 -12.55
CA TYR A 131 7.17 7.30 -12.48
C TYR A 131 7.61 7.13 -11.04
N VAL A 132 8.26 6.01 -10.71
CA VAL A 132 8.85 5.77 -9.38
C VAL A 132 10.38 5.64 -9.44
N PRO A 133 11.10 6.04 -8.38
CA PRO A 133 12.53 5.74 -8.23
C PRO A 133 12.86 4.24 -8.29
N ARG A 134 13.99 3.88 -8.91
CA ARG A 134 14.55 2.52 -9.00
C ARG A 134 14.61 1.82 -7.66
N CYS A 135 14.93 2.53 -6.59
CA CYS A 135 15.02 1.93 -5.26
C CYS A 135 13.69 1.43 -4.70
N ILE A 136 12.57 2.02 -5.14
CA ILE A 136 11.22 1.52 -4.86
C ILE A 136 10.89 0.40 -5.86
N ARG A 137 11.05 0.68 -7.15
CA ARG A 137 10.64 -0.24 -8.22
C ARG A 137 11.38 -1.56 -8.22
N ASN A 138 12.70 -1.57 -8.08
CA ASN A 138 13.50 -2.80 -8.08
C ASN A 138 13.09 -3.71 -6.93
N ARG A 139 12.88 -3.14 -5.74
CA ARG A 139 12.47 -3.89 -4.57
C ARG A 139 11.06 -4.49 -4.72
N LEU A 140 10.14 -3.75 -5.32
CA LEU A 140 8.78 -4.26 -5.55
C LEU A 140 8.74 -5.28 -6.69
N LYS A 141 9.54 -5.12 -7.75
CA LYS A 141 9.67 -6.08 -8.87
C LYS A 141 10.20 -7.44 -8.45
N GLU A 142 10.98 -7.52 -7.37
CA GLU A 142 11.39 -8.80 -6.78
C GLU A 142 10.19 -9.60 -6.23
N ILE A 143 9.09 -8.92 -5.91
CA ILE A 143 7.94 -9.47 -5.17
C ILE A 143 6.72 -9.61 -6.07
N PHE A 144 6.48 -8.65 -6.97
CA PHE A 144 5.25 -8.51 -7.74
C PHE A 144 5.50 -8.46 -9.26
N ASP A 145 4.69 -9.19 -10.03
CA ASP A 145 4.86 -9.35 -11.48
C ASP A 145 4.12 -8.30 -12.33
N MET A 146 3.11 -7.60 -11.75
CA MET A 146 2.12 -6.80 -12.51
C MET A 146 2.26 -5.28 -12.31
N LEU A 147 3.41 -4.80 -11.84
CA LEU A 147 3.61 -3.37 -11.55
C LEU A 147 3.58 -2.54 -12.85
N THR A 148 2.52 -1.75 -13.03
CA THR A 148 2.30 -0.94 -14.24
C THR A 148 3.05 0.40 -14.23
N VAL A 149 3.37 0.98 -13.07
CA VAL A 149 4.05 2.29 -12.98
C VAL A 149 5.52 2.13 -13.37
N PRO A 150 5.98 2.76 -14.47
CA PRO A 150 7.36 2.68 -14.93
C PRO A 150 8.35 3.31 -13.95
N GLY A 151 9.62 3.02 -14.17
CA GLY A 151 10.69 3.53 -13.34
C GLY A 151 11.46 4.65 -14.02
N PHE A 152 12.18 5.46 -13.25
CA PHE A 152 13.07 6.45 -13.84
C PHE A 152 14.18 5.84 -14.69
N GLU A 153 14.50 4.53 -14.53
CA GLU A 153 15.41 3.84 -15.44
C GLU A 153 14.96 3.89 -16.90
N ASP A 154 13.64 3.88 -17.14
CA ASP A 154 13.04 3.82 -18.47
C ASP A 154 13.19 5.18 -19.20
N ILE A 155 13.29 6.29 -18.45
CA ILE A 155 13.38 7.66 -18.97
C ILE A 155 14.65 8.41 -18.52
N ALA A 156 15.66 7.69 -18.04
CA ALA A 156 16.83 8.28 -17.37
C ALA A 156 17.58 9.32 -18.22
N HIS A 157 17.54 9.16 -19.54
CA HIS A 157 18.21 10.04 -20.52
C HIS A 157 17.40 11.29 -20.88
N CYS A 158 16.11 11.33 -20.53
CA CYS A 158 15.22 12.41 -20.93
C CYS A 158 15.52 13.70 -20.16
N PRO A 159 15.45 14.88 -20.81
CA PRO A 159 15.66 16.16 -20.16
C PRO A 159 14.51 16.46 -19.19
N VAL A 160 14.81 17.20 -18.13
CA VAL A 160 13.83 17.61 -17.12
C VAL A 160 14.04 19.05 -16.70
N GLU A 161 12.93 19.78 -16.53
CA GLU A 161 12.91 21.15 -16.03
C GLU A 161 12.31 21.19 -14.62
N PHE A 162 13.14 21.45 -13.61
CA PHE A 162 12.70 21.44 -12.21
C PHE A 162 11.77 22.60 -11.81
N LYS A 163 11.72 23.67 -12.60
CA LYS A 163 10.98 24.90 -12.26
C LYS A 163 9.46 24.71 -12.21
N THR A 164 8.96 23.61 -12.76
CA THR A 164 7.51 23.32 -12.88
C THR A 164 7.01 22.34 -11.82
N PHE A 165 7.83 22.00 -10.81
CA PHE A 165 7.51 20.97 -9.83
C PHE A 165 6.75 21.57 -8.64
N VAL A 166 5.69 20.89 -8.24
CA VAL A 166 4.94 21.16 -7.00
C VAL A 166 5.01 19.96 -6.07
N ASN A 167 4.73 20.17 -4.78
CA ASN A 167 4.92 19.13 -3.76
C ASN A 167 3.63 18.37 -3.40
N SER A 168 2.49 18.75 -3.96
CA SER A 168 1.19 18.22 -3.54
C SER A 168 0.14 18.37 -4.62
N ILE A 169 -0.99 17.70 -4.45
CA ILE A 169 -2.14 17.82 -5.35
C ILE A 169 -2.81 19.19 -5.16
N GLU A 170 -2.77 19.72 -3.95
CA GLU A 170 -3.36 21.00 -3.57
C GLU A 170 -2.64 22.19 -4.21
N GLU A 171 -1.32 22.11 -4.36
CA GLU A 171 -0.50 23.11 -5.06
C GLU A 171 -0.56 22.98 -6.60
N TRP A 172 -1.08 21.86 -7.12
CA TRP A 172 -1.10 21.57 -8.55
C TRP A 172 -2.23 22.30 -9.27
N THR A 173 -1.89 23.09 -10.28
CA THR A 173 -2.84 23.95 -10.99
C THR A 173 -2.96 23.68 -12.49
N SER A 174 -2.01 22.94 -13.07
CA SER A 174 -1.94 22.72 -14.52
C SER A 174 -1.23 21.41 -14.87
N THR A 175 -1.65 20.77 -15.97
CA THR A 175 -1.04 19.55 -16.52
C THR A 175 0.39 19.70 -17.02
N ASN A 176 0.91 20.93 -17.07
CA ASN A 176 2.32 21.21 -17.36
C ASN A 176 3.20 21.18 -16.10
N GLN A 177 2.61 21.13 -14.91
CA GLN A 177 3.33 21.00 -13.64
C GLN A 177 3.45 19.52 -13.25
N SER A 178 4.65 19.13 -12.82
CA SER A 178 4.89 17.80 -12.25
C SER A 178 4.64 17.82 -10.75
N ILE A 179 4.17 16.70 -10.20
CA ILE A 179 3.97 16.53 -8.75
C ILE A 179 5.05 15.60 -8.21
N ILE A 180 5.81 16.06 -7.22
CA ILE A 180 6.75 15.21 -6.49
C ILE A 180 6.32 15.18 -5.03
N LEU A 181 5.69 14.09 -4.62
CA LEU A 181 5.23 13.89 -3.25
C LEU A 181 6.42 13.86 -2.27
N PRO A 182 6.48 14.74 -1.26
CA PRO A 182 7.52 14.72 -0.24
C PRO A 182 7.50 13.42 0.58
N ARG A 183 8.56 13.23 1.34
CA ARG A 183 8.62 12.13 2.30
C ARG A 183 7.46 12.20 3.28
N TYR A 184 6.89 11.04 3.57
CA TYR A 184 5.77 10.86 4.49
C TYR A 184 4.45 11.50 4.02
N THR A 185 4.39 12.08 2.81
CA THR A 185 3.17 12.62 2.17
C THR A 185 2.51 11.55 1.30
N LEU A 186 2.14 10.44 1.92
CA LEU A 186 1.39 9.37 1.27
C LEU A 186 -0.06 9.81 1.02
N GLN A 187 -0.75 9.16 0.08
CA GLN A 187 -2.11 9.53 -0.36
C GLN A 187 -3.14 8.44 -0.03
N PRO A 188 -3.32 8.03 1.24
CA PRO A 188 -4.15 6.87 1.60
C PRO A 188 -5.60 7.03 1.15
N GLU A 189 -6.23 8.19 1.38
CA GLU A 189 -7.64 8.42 1.02
C GLU A 189 -7.88 8.28 -0.49
N LEU A 190 -6.96 8.84 -1.28
CA LEU A 190 -6.99 8.77 -2.72
C LEU A 190 -6.71 7.34 -3.23
N VAL A 191 -5.73 6.65 -2.66
CA VAL A 191 -5.42 5.25 -2.98
C VAL A 191 -6.61 4.35 -2.69
N LEU A 192 -7.26 4.52 -1.53
CA LEU A 192 -8.39 3.69 -1.11
C LEU A 192 -9.64 3.92 -1.97
N THR A 193 -9.76 5.07 -2.63
CA THR A 193 -10.78 5.30 -3.67
C THR A 193 -10.68 4.30 -4.83
N TRP A 194 -9.47 3.81 -5.13
CA TRP A 194 -9.18 2.84 -6.19
C TRP A 194 -8.60 1.53 -5.65
N VAL A 195 -9.00 1.12 -4.44
CA VAL A 195 -8.42 -0.06 -3.78
C VAL A 195 -8.48 -1.33 -4.62
N GLN A 196 -9.54 -1.51 -5.44
CA GLN A 196 -9.67 -2.70 -6.29
C GLN A 196 -8.62 -2.72 -7.41
N ASP A 197 -8.38 -1.60 -8.08
CA ASP A 197 -7.33 -1.46 -9.09
C ASP A 197 -5.94 -1.60 -8.46
N ILE A 198 -5.73 -0.98 -7.30
CA ILE A 198 -4.46 -1.06 -6.55
C ILE A 198 -4.11 -2.50 -6.16
N ARG A 199 -5.11 -3.32 -5.80
CA ARG A 199 -4.87 -4.76 -5.55
C ARG A 199 -4.38 -5.48 -6.80
N GLN A 200 -4.77 -5.04 -8.00
CA GLN A 200 -4.29 -5.62 -9.26
C GLN A 200 -2.84 -5.24 -9.59
N GLU A 201 -2.28 -4.19 -8.97
CA GLU A 201 -0.86 -3.86 -9.12
C GLU A 201 0.04 -4.86 -8.38
N PHE A 202 -0.42 -5.37 -7.24
CA PHE A 202 0.38 -6.16 -6.29
C PHE A 202 0.14 -7.67 -6.40
N HIS A 203 0.31 -8.21 -7.61
CA HIS A 203 0.29 -9.65 -7.84
C HIS A 203 1.61 -10.31 -7.49
N PHE A 204 1.65 -11.08 -6.40
CA PHE A 204 2.84 -11.83 -6.02
C PHE A 204 3.34 -12.71 -7.15
N ASN A 205 4.67 -12.79 -7.28
CA ASN A 205 5.30 -13.67 -8.25
C ASN A 205 4.93 -15.14 -7.98
N LYS A 206 5.10 -15.97 -9.01
CA LYS A 206 4.67 -17.38 -8.98
C LYS A 206 5.27 -18.16 -7.80
N GLU A 207 6.54 -17.93 -7.46
CA GLU A 207 7.22 -18.65 -6.38
C GLU A 207 6.64 -18.32 -5.02
N ILE A 208 6.53 -17.02 -4.71
CA ILE A 208 5.98 -16.49 -3.47
C ILE A 208 4.53 -16.94 -3.31
N ARG A 209 3.71 -16.78 -4.37
CA ARG A 209 2.33 -17.23 -4.42
C ARG A 209 2.19 -18.71 -4.10
N ASN A 210 2.97 -19.56 -4.76
CA ASN A 210 2.89 -21.00 -4.58
C ASN A 210 3.33 -21.42 -3.17
N LYS A 211 4.31 -20.75 -2.56
CA LYS A 211 4.71 -21.06 -1.19
C LYS A 211 3.62 -20.67 -0.19
N ALA A 212 3.06 -19.47 -0.32
CA ALA A 212 1.98 -19.00 0.55
C ALA A 212 0.72 -19.89 0.48
N GLN A 213 0.29 -20.23 -0.74
CA GLN A 213 -0.86 -21.13 -0.93
C GLN A 213 -0.59 -22.54 -0.38
N ARG A 214 0.63 -23.06 -0.51
CA ARG A 214 1.02 -24.35 0.07
C ARG A 214 0.88 -24.36 1.59
N VAL A 215 1.28 -23.29 2.28
CA VAL A 215 1.12 -23.17 3.75
C VAL A 215 -0.35 -23.38 4.17
N LEU A 216 -1.28 -22.71 3.48
CA LEU A 216 -2.71 -22.82 3.81
C LEU A 216 -3.30 -24.18 3.42
N LEU A 217 -2.93 -24.71 2.25
CA LEU A 217 -3.40 -26.01 1.76
C LEU A 217 -2.93 -27.18 2.63
N ASP A 218 -1.65 -27.19 3.03
CA ASP A 218 -1.09 -28.26 3.85
C ASP A 218 -1.67 -28.24 5.26
N LEU A 219 -2.03 -27.06 5.75
CA LEU A 219 -2.78 -26.93 6.99
C LEU A 219 -4.17 -27.56 6.88
N SER A 220 -4.95 -27.21 5.85
CA SER A 220 -6.28 -27.80 5.65
C SER A 220 -6.24 -29.32 5.48
N ARG A 221 -5.20 -29.88 4.83
CA ARG A 221 -5.07 -31.33 4.63
C ARG A 221 -4.83 -32.10 5.92
N LYS A 222 -4.18 -31.49 6.92
CA LYS A 222 -3.89 -32.11 8.23
C LYS A 222 -5.08 -32.07 9.18
N LEU A 223 -6.13 -31.34 8.83
CA LEU A 223 -7.31 -31.15 9.66
C LEU A 223 -8.52 -31.93 9.09
N PRO A 224 -9.56 -32.17 9.91
CA PRO A 224 -10.79 -32.82 9.42
C PRO A 224 -11.36 -32.14 8.17
N ARG A 225 -11.95 -32.91 7.26
CA ARG A 225 -12.58 -32.35 6.04
C ARG A 225 -13.74 -31.42 6.38
N LYS A 226 -13.47 -30.11 6.36
CA LYS A 226 -14.42 -29.02 6.59
C LYS A 226 -14.01 -27.81 5.76
N GLU A 227 -14.95 -26.90 5.55
CA GLU A 227 -14.63 -25.56 5.08
C GLU A 227 -14.05 -24.76 6.24
N TYR A 228 -12.87 -24.18 6.02
CA TYR A 228 -12.12 -23.42 7.02
C TYR A 228 -12.09 -21.94 6.65
N THR A 229 -12.28 -21.09 7.66
CA THR A 229 -12.09 -19.64 7.52
C THR A 229 -10.69 -19.27 7.99
N PHE A 230 -9.83 -18.83 7.08
CA PHE A 230 -8.48 -18.41 7.43
C PHE A 230 -8.47 -16.94 7.85
N VAL A 231 -7.95 -16.68 9.05
CA VAL A 231 -7.76 -15.33 9.58
C VAL A 231 -6.26 -15.09 9.73
N GLY A 232 -5.70 -14.23 8.90
CA GLY A 232 -4.30 -13.83 9.00
C GLY A 232 -4.09 -12.92 10.19
N VAL A 233 -3.12 -13.21 11.05
CA VAL A 233 -2.82 -12.43 12.25
C VAL A 233 -1.41 -11.88 12.15
N HIS A 234 -1.29 -10.59 11.93
CA HIS A 234 0.00 -9.90 11.94
C HIS A 234 0.33 -9.38 13.34
N VAL A 235 1.52 -9.74 13.83
CA VAL A 235 2.07 -9.29 15.10
C VAL A 235 3.42 -8.62 14.85
N ARG A 236 3.59 -7.36 15.28
CA ARG A 236 4.82 -6.58 15.10
C ARG A 236 5.38 -6.16 16.45
N ARG A 237 6.57 -6.65 16.78
CA ARG A 237 7.18 -6.48 18.11
C ARG A 237 8.56 -5.83 18.05
N THR A 238 9.54 -6.54 17.49
CA THR A 238 11.00 -6.34 17.62
C THR A 238 11.45 -4.88 17.75
N ASP A 239 11.81 -4.21 16.67
CA ASP A 239 12.23 -2.80 16.67
C ASP A 239 11.08 -1.83 16.95
N TYR A 240 9.84 -2.30 16.86
CA TYR A 240 8.65 -1.46 16.97
C TYR A 240 8.41 -0.99 18.42
N GLN A 241 8.80 -1.77 19.43
CA GLN A 241 8.77 -1.31 20.83
C GLN A 241 9.59 -0.01 21.00
N GLY A 242 10.81 0.05 20.45
CA GLY A 242 11.64 1.25 20.52
C GLY A 242 11.03 2.44 19.76
N TYR A 243 10.29 2.19 18.68
CA TYR A 243 9.53 3.24 17.99
C TYR A 243 8.37 3.77 18.84
N LEU A 244 7.58 2.88 19.45
CA LEU A 244 6.47 3.27 20.33
C LEU A 244 6.95 4.06 21.54
N ASP A 245 8.01 3.59 22.21
CA ASP A 245 8.58 4.28 23.37
C ASP A 245 9.05 5.70 23.00
N ARG A 246 9.81 5.85 21.90
CA ARG A 246 10.35 7.16 21.48
C ARG A 246 9.29 8.14 20.99
N LYS A 247 8.29 7.66 20.25
CA LYS A 247 7.34 8.55 19.56
C LYS A 247 6.08 8.82 20.38
N TYR A 248 5.66 7.87 21.20
CA TYR A 248 4.37 7.92 21.91
C TYR A 248 4.47 7.61 23.41
N GLY A 249 5.59 7.07 23.89
CA GLY A 249 5.71 6.64 25.29
C GLY A 249 4.86 5.42 25.63
N GLU A 250 4.56 4.58 24.64
CA GLU A 250 3.59 3.50 24.73
C GLU A 250 4.25 2.11 24.68
N LYS A 251 3.56 1.10 25.20
CA LYS A 251 3.99 -0.30 25.13
C LYS A 251 3.32 -1.05 24.00
N LEU A 252 4.00 -2.10 23.52
CA LEU A 252 3.41 -3.04 22.57
C LEU A 252 2.11 -3.61 23.12
N VAL A 253 1.17 -3.85 22.19
CA VAL A 253 -0.10 -4.47 22.48
C VAL A 253 0.09 -5.85 23.14
N THR A 254 -0.79 -6.14 24.09
CA THR A 254 -0.78 -7.40 24.83
C THR A 254 -1.52 -8.49 24.06
N LYS A 255 -1.40 -9.74 24.53
CA LYS A 255 -2.16 -10.87 23.97
C LYS A 255 -3.69 -10.65 24.04
N ALA A 256 -4.17 -9.80 24.94
CA ALA A 256 -5.60 -9.60 25.16
C ALA A 256 -6.30 -9.05 23.91
N PHE A 257 -5.67 -8.11 23.20
CA PHE A 257 -6.15 -7.61 21.91
C PHE A 257 -6.37 -8.74 20.91
N PHE A 258 -5.35 -9.60 20.72
CA PHE A 258 -5.43 -10.71 19.79
C PHE A 258 -6.51 -11.72 20.19
N ILE A 259 -6.63 -12.05 21.48
CA ILE A 259 -7.70 -12.94 21.96
C ILE A 259 -9.09 -12.34 21.70
N ASN A 260 -9.29 -11.05 21.96
CA ASN A 260 -10.57 -10.38 21.70
C ASN A 260 -10.90 -10.37 20.21
N ALA A 261 -9.91 -10.10 19.36
CA ALA A 261 -10.06 -10.11 17.91
C ALA A 261 -10.36 -11.52 17.38
N MET A 262 -9.68 -12.54 17.91
CA MET A 262 -9.97 -13.94 17.58
C MET A 262 -11.39 -14.34 17.99
N ASN A 263 -11.84 -13.92 19.18
CA ASN A 263 -13.19 -14.19 19.66
C ASN A 263 -14.26 -13.56 18.76
N TYR A 264 -14.03 -12.37 18.22
CA TYR A 264 -14.91 -11.76 17.21
C TYR A 264 -15.07 -12.64 15.98
N PHE A 265 -13.98 -13.15 15.41
CA PHE A 265 -14.08 -14.02 14.24
C PHE A 265 -14.70 -15.37 14.58
N ASN A 266 -14.37 -15.97 15.73
CA ASN A 266 -14.95 -17.23 16.18
C ASN A 266 -16.46 -17.15 16.44
N SER A 267 -16.99 -15.98 16.82
CA SER A 267 -18.42 -15.81 17.05
C SER A 267 -19.20 -15.61 15.75
N LYS A 268 -18.54 -15.18 14.68
CA LYS A 268 -19.16 -14.85 13.39
C LYS A 268 -18.98 -15.93 12.33
N TYR A 269 -17.85 -16.63 12.35
CA TYR A 269 -17.45 -17.59 11.33
C TYR A 269 -17.19 -18.96 11.94
N SER A 270 -17.50 -20.01 11.17
CA SER A 270 -17.24 -21.39 11.58
C SER A 270 -15.83 -21.83 11.19
N ASN A 271 -15.25 -22.74 11.97
CA ASN A 271 -13.95 -23.36 11.72
C ASN A 271 -12.82 -22.33 11.45
N CYS A 272 -12.73 -21.27 12.25
CA CYS A 272 -11.67 -20.28 12.11
C CYS A 272 -10.29 -20.87 12.44
N LEU A 273 -9.34 -20.72 11.51
CA LEU A 273 -7.93 -20.98 11.72
C LEU A 273 -7.17 -19.65 11.69
N PHE A 274 -6.34 -19.42 12.70
CA PHE A 274 -5.60 -18.17 12.86
C PHE A 274 -4.14 -18.38 12.46
N ILE A 275 -3.73 -17.70 11.39
CA ILE A 275 -2.40 -17.85 10.79
C ILE A 275 -1.54 -16.67 11.21
N TYR A 276 -0.69 -16.90 12.21
CA TYR A 276 0.17 -15.89 12.79
C TYR A 276 1.42 -15.66 11.94
N VAL A 277 1.60 -14.42 11.53
CA VAL A 277 2.80 -13.90 10.88
C VAL A 277 3.39 -12.82 11.79
N SER A 278 4.68 -12.93 12.10
CA SER A 278 5.33 -12.08 13.09
C SER A 278 6.82 -11.92 12.85
N ASP A 279 7.33 -10.75 13.20
CA ASP A 279 8.77 -10.50 13.33
C ASP A 279 9.36 -11.10 14.63
N ASP A 280 8.50 -11.60 15.52
CA ASP A 280 8.82 -12.35 16.73
C ASP A 280 7.90 -13.59 16.82
N PRO A 281 8.20 -14.64 16.03
CA PRO A 281 7.41 -15.87 16.04
C PRO A 281 7.57 -16.67 17.34
N GLY A 282 8.68 -16.49 18.06
CA GLY A 282 8.92 -17.10 19.37
C GLY A 282 7.92 -16.62 20.41
N TRP A 283 7.66 -15.31 20.47
CA TRP A 283 6.61 -14.75 21.32
C TRP A 283 5.23 -15.29 20.95
N CYS A 284 4.90 -15.35 19.65
CA CYS A 284 3.60 -15.87 19.19
C CYS A 284 3.41 -17.34 19.61
N SER A 285 4.44 -18.16 19.42
CA SER A 285 4.44 -19.57 19.81
C SER A 285 4.25 -19.74 21.32
N LYS A 286 4.92 -18.92 22.13
CA LYS A 286 4.78 -18.92 23.59
C LYS A 286 3.38 -18.52 24.05
N GLN A 287 2.76 -17.50 23.42
CA GLN A 287 1.46 -16.99 23.84
C GLN A 287 0.29 -17.83 23.34
N PHE A 288 0.36 -18.32 22.10
CA PHE A 288 -0.80 -18.88 21.39
C PHE A 288 -0.58 -20.32 20.87
N GLY A 289 0.66 -20.83 20.86
CA GLY A 289 0.99 -22.13 20.24
C GLY A 289 0.32 -23.36 20.88
N ARG A 290 -0.31 -23.21 22.06
CA ARG A 290 -1.11 -24.28 22.70
C ARG A 290 -2.57 -24.31 22.22
N MET A 291 -3.01 -23.31 21.45
CA MET A 291 -4.37 -23.24 20.93
C MET A 291 -4.50 -24.07 19.66
N LYS A 292 -5.50 -24.97 19.60
CA LYS A 292 -5.64 -25.96 18.50
C LYS A 292 -5.88 -25.35 17.13
N ASN A 293 -6.37 -24.11 17.07
CA ASN A 293 -6.69 -23.40 15.84
C ASN A 293 -5.74 -22.24 15.53
N VAL A 294 -4.54 -22.23 16.14
CA VAL A 294 -3.50 -21.23 15.89
C VAL A 294 -2.28 -21.88 15.26
N PHE A 295 -1.76 -21.25 14.21
CA PHE A 295 -0.59 -21.71 13.45
C PHE A 295 0.37 -20.55 13.24
N VAL A 296 1.62 -20.67 13.70
CA VAL A 296 2.66 -19.65 13.50
C VAL A 296 3.44 -19.98 12.23
N ALA A 297 3.34 -19.14 11.22
CA ALA A 297 3.91 -19.39 9.89
C ALA A 297 5.33 -18.85 9.70
N SER A 298 5.70 -17.75 10.36
CA SER A 298 6.93 -16.96 10.08
C SER A 298 8.28 -17.60 10.43
N ASN A 299 8.37 -18.88 10.80
CA ASN A 299 9.65 -19.47 11.24
C ASN A 299 10.68 -19.62 10.10
N GLU A 300 10.26 -19.73 8.84
CA GLU A 300 11.15 -20.03 7.69
C GLU A 300 10.80 -19.22 6.41
N ASN A 301 10.05 -18.14 6.58
CA ASN A 301 9.55 -17.35 5.46
C ASN A 301 10.32 -16.03 5.32
N SER A 302 10.48 -15.59 4.07
CA SER A 302 10.84 -14.21 3.78
C SER A 302 9.65 -13.28 4.09
N PRO A 303 9.90 -11.99 4.33
CA PRO A 303 8.82 -11.02 4.51
C PRO A 303 7.82 -10.96 3.35
N ALA A 304 8.26 -11.27 2.13
CA ALA A 304 7.38 -11.28 0.97
C ALA A 304 6.42 -12.48 0.98
N GLU A 305 6.91 -13.66 1.39
CA GLU A 305 6.11 -14.86 1.58
C GLU A 305 5.12 -14.70 2.74
N ASP A 306 5.56 -14.08 3.84
CA ASP A 306 4.72 -13.77 4.98
C ASP A 306 3.57 -12.81 4.62
N MET A 307 3.85 -11.77 3.83
CA MET A 307 2.80 -10.87 3.33
C MET A 307 1.83 -11.61 2.39
N ALA A 308 2.35 -12.49 1.54
CA ALA A 308 1.52 -13.31 0.66
C ALA A 308 0.59 -14.24 1.46
N ILE A 309 1.09 -14.88 2.53
CA ILE A 309 0.26 -15.72 3.43
C ILE A 309 -0.89 -14.91 4.02
N LEU A 310 -0.61 -13.71 4.54
CA LEU A 310 -1.66 -12.81 5.04
C LEU A 310 -2.69 -12.47 3.96
N SER A 311 -2.23 -12.15 2.75
CA SER A 311 -3.10 -11.77 1.62
C SER A 311 -4.01 -12.89 1.11
N TYR A 312 -3.64 -14.16 1.32
CA TYR A 312 -4.45 -15.31 0.91
C TYR A 312 -5.40 -15.79 2.01
N CYS A 313 -5.36 -15.18 3.21
CA CYS A 313 -6.38 -15.41 4.23
C CYS A 313 -7.70 -14.73 3.85
N ASN A 314 -8.82 -15.21 4.41
CA ASN A 314 -10.14 -14.61 4.20
C ASN A 314 -10.28 -13.28 4.93
N HIS A 315 -9.71 -13.18 6.13
CA HIS A 315 -9.83 -12.03 7.03
C HIS A 315 -8.49 -11.68 7.66
N THR A 316 -8.41 -10.50 8.29
CA THR A 316 -7.15 -10.04 8.89
C THR A 316 -7.35 -9.47 10.30
N ILE A 317 -6.41 -9.80 11.18
CA ILE A 317 -6.15 -9.11 12.44
C ILE A 317 -4.76 -8.51 12.33
N TYR A 318 -4.58 -7.22 12.60
CA TYR A 318 -3.24 -6.65 12.66
C TYR A 318 -3.12 -5.55 13.72
N ASP A 319 -1.92 -5.41 14.28
CA ASP A 319 -1.59 -4.40 15.26
C ASP A 319 -1.08 -3.10 14.60
N TYR A 320 0.10 -3.16 14.00
CA TYR A 320 0.92 -2.00 13.67
C TYR A 320 1.49 -2.06 12.26
N GLY A 321 1.92 -0.88 11.81
CA GLY A 321 2.74 -0.72 10.63
C GLY A 321 2.01 -0.97 9.31
N THR A 322 2.71 -0.59 8.24
CA THR A 322 2.22 -0.70 6.87
C THR A 322 2.22 -2.15 6.37
N PHE A 323 3.00 -3.05 6.98
CA PHE A 323 3.03 -4.46 6.58
C PHE A 323 1.70 -5.16 6.85
N GLY A 324 1.18 -5.09 8.08
CA GLY A 324 -0.12 -5.67 8.43
C GLY A 324 -1.28 -5.01 7.66
N GLU A 325 -1.18 -3.71 7.43
CA GLU A 325 -2.14 -2.95 6.63
C GLU A 325 -2.19 -3.43 5.17
N TRP A 326 -1.05 -3.63 4.51
CA TRP A 326 -1.03 -4.21 3.16
C TRP A 326 -1.52 -5.66 3.14
N GLY A 327 -1.20 -6.46 4.17
CA GLY A 327 -1.79 -7.80 4.33
C GLY A 327 -3.32 -7.76 4.31
N ALA A 328 -3.91 -6.83 5.07
CA ALA A 328 -5.36 -6.62 5.12
C ALA A 328 -5.96 -6.10 3.80
N LEU A 329 -5.33 -5.09 3.18
CA LEU A 329 -5.78 -4.54 1.89
C LEU A 329 -5.77 -5.59 0.78
N LEU A 330 -4.73 -6.42 0.73
CA LEU A 330 -4.61 -7.46 -0.29
C LEU A 330 -5.55 -8.64 -0.05
N ALA A 331 -5.81 -9.00 1.21
CA ALA A 331 -6.84 -10.01 1.57
C ALA A 331 -8.25 -9.53 1.19
N GLY A 332 -8.58 -8.28 1.55
CA GLY A 332 -9.82 -7.62 1.15
C GLY A 332 -11.09 -8.15 1.84
N GLY A 333 -10.97 -8.93 2.91
CA GLY A 333 -12.09 -9.30 3.78
C GLY A 333 -12.18 -8.44 5.03
N GLU A 334 -13.02 -8.86 5.98
CA GLU A 334 -13.15 -8.18 7.27
C GLU A 334 -11.81 -8.09 8.00
N THR A 335 -11.56 -6.91 8.57
CA THR A 335 -10.30 -6.57 9.21
C THR A 335 -10.55 -5.98 10.59
N ILE A 336 -9.95 -6.60 11.62
CA ILE A 336 -9.79 -5.99 12.94
C ILE A 336 -8.39 -5.39 13.01
N TYR A 337 -8.32 -4.14 13.46
CA TYR A 337 -7.05 -3.49 13.68
C TYR A 337 -6.95 -2.88 15.06
N LEU A 338 -5.72 -2.77 15.57
CA LEU A 338 -5.49 -2.10 16.84
C LEU A 338 -5.85 -0.62 16.73
N ASN A 339 -6.83 -0.23 17.52
CA ASN A 339 -7.27 1.13 17.71
C ASN A 339 -6.33 1.84 18.67
N MET A 340 -5.25 2.39 18.11
CA MET A 340 -4.35 3.24 18.85
C MET A 340 -5.06 4.56 19.22
N THR A 341 -4.66 5.17 20.34
CA THR A 341 -5.17 6.49 20.77
C THR A 341 -5.04 7.53 19.65
N GLN A 342 -5.92 8.55 19.65
CA GLN A 342 -6.16 9.52 18.56
C GLN A 342 -4.90 10.25 18.02
N ASN A 343 -3.75 10.13 18.67
CA ASN A 343 -2.47 10.73 18.27
C ASN A 343 -1.58 9.83 17.40
N MET A 344 -1.92 8.54 17.17
CA MET A 344 -1.04 7.61 16.45
C MET A 344 -1.50 7.20 15.04
N ARG A 345 -2.77 7.40 14.67
CA ARG A 345 -3.32 6.98 13.37
C ARG A 345 -4.39 7.95 12.87
N LYS A 346 -4.07 8.69 11.80
CA LYS A 346 -5.06 9.25 10.87
C LYS A 346 -4.74 8.62 9.52
N GLY A 347 -5.67 7.90 8.89
CA GLY A 347 -5.42 7.50 7.50
C GLY A 347 -6.34 6.46 6.88
N THR A 348 -6.45 5.24 7.42
CA THR A 348 -6.94 4.10 6.60
C THR A 348 -8.15 3.36 7.14
N GLY A 349 -8.19 3.08 8.46
CA GLY A 349 -9.29 2.30 9.05
C GLY A 349 -10.68 2.92 8.88
N LYS A 350 -10.77 4.25 8.77
CA LYS A 350 -12.04 4.98 8.57
C LYS A 350 -12.64 4.77 7.17
N PHE A 351 -11.84 4.38 6.18
CA PHE A 351 -12.24 4.34 4.77
C PHE A 351 -12.69 2.96 4.29
N MET A 352 -12.37 1.88 5.00
CA MET A 352 -12.56 0.49 4.53
C MET A 352 -13.55 -0.33 5.37
N ASN A 353 -14.40 0.31 6.19
CA ASN A 353 -15.26 -0.37 7.17
C ASN A 353 -14.47 -1.33 8.10
N TRP A 354 -13.20 -1.03 8.35
CA TRP A 354 -12.37 -1.82 9.26
C TRP A 354 -12.77 -1.58 10.70
N ILE A 355 -12.66 -2.63 11.51
CA ILE A 355 -13.19 -2.64 12.88
C ILE A 355 -12.05 -2.29 13.84
N PRO A 356 -12.07 -1.10 14.47
CA PRO A 356 -11.11 -0.76 15.50
C PRO A 356 -11.36 -1.56 16.78
N MET A 357 -10.32 -2.16 17.35
CA MET A 357 -10.38 -2.84 18.66
C MET A 357 -9.23 -2.38 19.56
N LYS A 358 -9.49 -2.25 20.87
CA LYS A 358 -8.49 -1.83 21.85
C LYS A 358 -7.65 -2.99 22.36
#